data_AF-A0A2D6U5D7-F1
#
_entry.id   AF-A0A2D6U5D7-F1
#
_cell.length_a   1.000
_cell.length_b   1.000
_cell.length_c   1.000
_cell.angle_alpha   90.00
_cell.angle_beta   90.00
_cell.angle_gamma   90.00
#
_symmetry.space_group_name_H-M   'P 1'
#
loop_
_entity.id
_entity.type
_entity.pdbx_description
1 polymer ?
#
loop_
_entity_poly.entity_id
_entity_poly.type
_entity_poly.pdbx_seq_one_letter_code
_entity_poly.pdbx_strand_id
1 'polypeptide(L)' 'MPQKIKIDNQEYELDQLTDKAKSTLKALQFVTQRIKELDNMRILLRRAKNSYVSDIKKEMLSNKAGLLFEDD' A
#
# COMPACT_ATOMS: atom_id res chain seq x y z
N MET A 1 6.50 30.97 8.46
CA MET A 1 6.00 30.82 7.08
C MET A 1 4.64 30.13 7.17
N PRO A 2 3.56 30.71 6.62
CA PRO A 2 2.22 30.12 6.73
C PRO A 2 2.21 28.78 6.00
N GLN A 3 1.88 27.70 6.71
CA GLN A 3 1.72 26.39 6.07
C GLN A 3 0.40 26.41 5.27
N LYS A 4 0.49 26.19 3.96
CA LYS A 4 -0.67 26.09 3.08
C LYS A 4 -0.95 24.63 2.77
N ILE A 5 -2.22 24.25 2.82
CA ILE A 5 -2.70 22.92 2.41
C ILE A 5 -3.72 23.08 1.29
N LYS A 6 -3.57 22.27 0.26
CA LYS A 6 -4.48 22.24 -0.88
C LYS A 6 -5.43 21.05 -0.71
N ILE A 7 -6.72 21.32 -0.60
CA ILE A 7 -7.79 20.30 -0.54
C ILE A 7 -8.76 20.65 -1.67
N ASP A 8 -9.08 19.69 -2.54
CA ASP A 8 -10.04 19.84 -3.65
C ASP A 8 -9.86 21.12 -4.48
N ASN A 9 -8.60 21.43 -4.80
CA ASN A 9 -8.19 22.59 -5.59
C ASN A 9 -8.34 23.96 -4.91
N GLN A 10 -8.75 24.03 -3.64
CA GLN A 10 -8.71 25.23 -2.81
C GLN A 10 -7.50 25.22 -1.87
N GLU A 11 -6.79 26.34 -1.80
CA GLU A 11 -5.71 26.57 -0.83
C GLU A 11 -6.30 27.10 0.47
N TYR A 12 -6.01 26.40 1.58
CA TYR A 12 -6.34 26.84 2.92
C TYR A 12 -5.05 27.20 3.65
N GLU A 13 -5.02 28.38 4.25
CA GLU A 13 -3.98 28.75 5.19
C GLU A 13 -4.26 28.07 6.53
N LEU A 14 -3.29 27.28 7.02
CA LEU A 14 -3.42 26.59 8.30
C LEU A 14 -3.65 27.57 9.45
N ASP A 15 -3.15 28.80 9.35
CA ASP A 15 -3.32 29.83 10.37
C ASP A 15 -4.77 30.33 10.49
N GLN A 16 -5.59 30.15 9.44
CA GLN A 16 -7.02 30.46 9.45
C GLN A 16 -7.89 29.31 9.97
N LEU A 17 -7.31 28.12 10.18
CA LEU A 17 -8.04 26.97 10.70
C LEU A 17 -8.12 27.02 12.23
N THR A 18 -9.31 26.72 12.76
CA THR A 18 -9.50 26.49 14.19
C THR A 18 -8.63 25.34 14.69
N ASP A 19 -8.27 25.32 15.98
CA ASP A 19 -7.45 24.24 16.55
C ASP A 19 -8.10 22.86 16.37
N LYS A 20 -9.44 22.81 16.42
CA LYS A 20 -10.22 21.60 16.10
C LYS A 20 -9.98 21.14 14.65
N ALA A 21 -10.03 22.06 13.69
CA ALA A 21 -9.80 21.73 12.28
C ALA A 21 -8.35 21.26 12.02
N LYS A 22 -7.36 21.89 12.67
CA LYS A 22 -5.96 21.44 12.62
C LYS A 22 -5.79 20.03 13.17
N SER A 23 -6.44 19.71 14.29
CA SER A 23 -6.41 18.38 14.90
C SER A 23 -7.04 17.32 13.98
N THR A 24 -8.22 17.61 13.41
CA THR A 24 -8.89 16.71 12.47
C THR A 24 -8.04 16.48 11.22
N LEU A 25 -7.42 17.52 10.67
CA LEU A 25 -6.54 17.39 9.52
C LEU A 25 -5.35 16.47 9.80
N LYS A 26 -4.68 16.63 10.96
CA LYS A 26 -3.57 15.74 11.35
C LYS A 26 -4.03 14.29 11.46
N ALA A 27 -5.19 14.05 12.07
CA ALA A 27 -5.77 12.71 12.16
C ALA A 27 -6.08 12.13 10.76
N LEU A 28 -6.65 12.95 9.86
CA LEU A 28 -6.95 12.53 8.49
C LEU A 28 -5.68 12.18 7.71
N GLN A 29 -4.63 13.00 7.82
CA GLN A 29 -3.33 12.75 7.19
C GLN A 29 -2.72 11.45 7.70
N PHE A 30 -2.76 11.23 9.02
CA PHE A 30 -2.28 9.99 9.64
C PHE A 30 -3.03 8.76 9.11
N VAL A 31 -4.37 8.79 9.12
CA VAL A 31 -5.19 7.68 8.64
C VAL A 31 -4.96 7.41 7.15
N THR A 32 -4.89 8.47 6.33
CA THR A 32 -4.60 8.36 4.88
C THR A 32 -3.25 7.70 4.63
N GLN A 33 -2.22 8.11 5.37
CA GLN A 33 -0.90 7.51 5.27
C GLN A 33 -0.94 6.03 5.69
N ARG A 34 -1.66 5.70 6.76
CA ARG A 34 -1.80 4.32 7.22
C ARG A 34 -2.53 3.43 6.21
N ILE A 35 -3.57 3.95 5.56
CA ILE A 35 -4.28 3.24 4.48
C ILE A 35 -3.31 2.92 3.34
N LYS A 36 -2.50 3.89 2.92
CA LYS A 36 -1.52 3.69 1.85
C LYS A 36 -0.48 2.61 2.19
N GLU A 37 0.00 2.59 3.43
CA GLU A 37 0.92 1.55 3.90
C GLU A 37 0.30 0.16 3.86
N LEU A 38 -0.95 0.04 4.33
CA LEU A 38 -1.67 -1.24 4.36
C LEU A 38 -1.98 -1.73 2.94
N ASP A 39 -2.31 -0.85 2.01
CA ASP A 39 -2.54 -1.22 0.61
C ASP A 39 -1.24 -1.72 -0.06
N ASN A 40 -0.12 -1.05 0.19
CA ASN A 40 1.19 -1.52 -0.26
C ASN A 40 1.52 -2.92 0.30
N MET A 41 1.26 -3.14 1.60
CA MET A 41 1.48 -4.45 2.22
C MET A 41 0.59 -5.53 1.59
N ARG A 42 -0.67 -5.20 1.29
CA ARG A 42 -1.59 -6.10 0.60
C ARG A 42 -1.08 -6.48 -0.79
N ILE A 43 -0.51 -5.54 -1.53
CA ILE A 43 0.10 -5.79 -2.84
C ILE A 43 1.28 -6.77 -2.72
N LEU A 44 2.16 -6.56 -1.74
CA LEU A 44 3.31 -7.44 -1.49
C LEU A 44 2.85 -8.87 -1.12
N LEU A 45 1.91 -9.01 -0.19
CA LEU A 45 1.37 -10.31 0.22
C LEU A 45 0.68 -11.04 -0.93
N ARG A 46 -0.06 -10.31 -1.80
CA ARG A 46 -0.67 -10.90 -2.99
C ARG A 46 0.40 -11.43 -3.95
N ARG A 47 1.49 -10.70 -4.17
CA ARG A 47 2.61 -11.16 -5.00
C ARG A 47 3.26 -12.41 -4.41
N ALA A 48 3.55 -12.41 -3.11
CA ALA A 48 4.14 -13.55 -2.42
C ALA A 48 3.26 -14.80 -2.52
N LYS A 49 1.95 -14.66 -2.27
CA LYS A 49 0.97 -15.74 -2.44
C LYS A 49 0.98 -16.29 -3.88
N ASN A 50 0.96 -15.41 -4.87
CA ASN A 50 0.94 -15.82 -6.27
C ASN A 50 2.23 -16.56 -6.67
N SER A 51 3.39 -16.12 -6.18
CA SER A 51 4.67 -16.81 -6.38
C SER A 51 4.60 -18.22 -5.80
N TYR A 52 4.22 -18.35 -4.52
CA TYR A 52 4.12 -19.64 -3.85
C TYR A 52 3.19 -20.62 -4.57
N VAL A 53 2.02 -20.13 -5.03
CA VAL A 53 1.09 -20.96 -5.82
C VAL A 53 1.68 -21.35 -7.17
N SER A 54 2.47 -20.48 -7.81
CA SER A 54 3.18 -20.78 -9.04
C SER A 54 4.23 -21.86 -8.83
N ASP A 55 5.00 -21.77 -7.74
CA ASP A 55 6.08 -22.69 -7.41
C ASP A 55 5.51 -24.10 -7.12
N ILE A 56 4.44 -24.20 -6.33
CA ILE A 56 3.73 -25.48 -6.14
C ILE A 56 3.25 -26.06 -7.47
N LYS A 57 2.69 -25.24 -8.37
CA LYS A 57 2.22 -25.73 -9.67
C LYS A 57 3.37 -26.27 -10.51
N LYS A 58 4.53 -25.58 -10.51
CA LYS A 58 5.75 -26.06 -11.18
C LYS A 58 6.18 -27.41 -10.60
N GLU A 59 6.27 -27.54 -9.26
CA GLU A 59 6.64 -28.78 -8.58
C GLU A 59 5.70 -29.93 -8.93
N MET A 60 4.38 -29.70 -8.90
CA MET A 60 3.39 -30.72 -9.25
C MET A 60 3.50 -31.18 -10.70
N LEU A 61 3.75 -30.25 -11.63
CA LEU A 61 3.95 -30.57 -13.05
C LEU A 61 5.27 -31.32 -13.28
N SER A 62 6.36 -30.88 -12.64
CA SER A 62 7.66 -31.54 -12.63
C SER A 62 7.54 -33.00 -12.17
N ASN A 63 6.91 -33.22 -11.02
CA ASN A 63 6.69 -34.55 -10.45
C ASN A 63 5.81 -35.43 -11.35
N LYS A 64 4.74 -34.85 -11.95
CA LYS A 64 3.85 -35.60 -12.85
C LYS A 64 4.51 -35.93 -14.20
N ALA A 65 5.37 -35.05 -14.71
CA ALA A 65 6.05 -35.22 -16.00
C ALA A 65 7.38 -36.00 -15.89
N GLY A 66 7.89 -36.24 -14.67
CA GLY A 66 9.22 -36.82 -14.44
C GLY A 66 10.36 -35.89 -14.86
N LEU A 67 10.10 -34.58 -14.98
CA LEU A 67 11.05 -33.57 -15.46
C LEU A 67 11.35 -32.58 -14.34
N LEU A 68 12.57 -32.58 -13.79
CA LEU A 68 13.03 -31.54 -12.86
C LEU A 68 13.26 -30.25 -13.65
N PHE A 69 12.40 -29.26 -13.45
CA PHE A 69 12.70 -27.89 -13.88
C PHE A 69 13.59 -27.28 -12.81
N GLU A 70 14.91 -27.31 -13.02
CA GLU A 70 15.84 -26.53 -12.19
C GLU A 70 15.61 -25.04 -12.49
N ASP A 71 15.52 -24.21 -11.44
CA ASP A 71 15.46 -22.76 -11.56
C ASP A 71 16.90 -22.23 -11.72
N ASP A 72 17.31 -21.93 -12.96
CA ASP A 72 18.51 -21.13 -13.29
C ASP A 72 18.41 -19.68 -12.80
#